data_AF-A0A7X6SRX8-F1
#
_entry.id   AF-A0A7X6SRX8-F1
#
_cell.length_a   1.000
_cell.length_b   1.000
_cell.length_c   1.000
_cell.angle_alpha   90.00
_cell.angle_beta   90.00
_cell.angle_gamma   90.00
#
_symmetry.space_group_name_H-M   'P 1'
#
loop_
_entity.id
_entity.type
_entity.pdbx_description
1 polymer ?
#
loop_
_entity_poly.entity_id
_entity_poly.type
_entity_poly.pdbx_seq_one_letter_code
_entity_poly.pdbx_strand_id
1 'polypeptide(L)'
;MRKTIFLPVFLLLAVSCGTKTNKADSGEWIQLFNGRDLSGWIIKIKGSPMDVNYKNTFRVEDGIMKVCYDEYEKFNAEYGHIFYRQP
;
A
#
# COMPACT_ATOMS: atom_id res chain seq x y z
N MET A 1 44.76 -59.06 8.01
CA MET A 1 44.28 -58.63 6.68
C MET A 1 43.03 -57.78 6.85
N ARG A 2 43.02 -56.62 6.18
CA ARG A 2 41.90 -55.68 5.92
C ARG A 2 41.13 -55.11 7.13
N LYS A 3 41.65 -53.99 7.63
CA LYS A 3 40.91 -52.98 8.40
C LYS A 3 39.90 -52.30 7.44
N THR A 4 38.61 -52.56 7.58
CA THR A 4 37.57 -51.80 6.89
C THR A 4 37.25 -50.54 7.69
N ILE A 5 38.09 -49.52 7.54
CA ILE A 5 37.77 -48.13 7.89
C ILE A 5 37.16 -47.51 6.64
N PHE A 6 35.84 -47.47 6.52
CA PHE A 6 35.14 -46.65 5.52
C PHE A 6 33.71 -46.41 5.96
N LEU A 7 33.50 -45.47 6.88
CA LEU A 7 32.32 -44.59 6.97
C LEU A 7 32.53 -43.68 8.19
N PRO A 8 33.10 -42.48 8.00
CA PRO A 8 32.28 -41.31 8.28
C PRO A 8 32.75 -40.10 7.46
N VAL A 9 32.42 -40.03 6.17
CA VAL A 9 32.68 -38.81 5.36
C VAL A 9 31.46 -38.46 4.52
N PHE A 10 30.27 -38.65 5.08
CA PHE A 10 29.03 -38.21 4.43
C PHE A 10 28.11 -37.39 5.36
N LEU A 11 28.51 -37.15 6.61
CA LEU A 11 27.69 -36.43 7.60
C LEU A 11 28.17 -34.99 7.88
N LEU A 12 29.07 -34.44 7.05
CA LEU A 12 29.65 -33.10 7.26
C LEU A 12 29.18 -32.03 6.27
N LEU A 13 28.26 -32.35 5.35
CA LEU A 13 27.79 -31.41 4.32
C LEU A 13 26.46 -30.72 4.65
N ALA A 14 25.86 -30.94 5.83
CA ALA A 14 24.56 -30.37 6.18
C ALA A 14 24.62 -29.01 6.92
N VAL A 15 25.81 -28.47 7.22
CA VAL A 15 25.96 -27.30 8.14
C VAL A 15 26.34 -26.00 7.41
N SER A 16 25.86 -25.77 6.19
CA SER A 16 26.05 -24.45 5.58
C SER A 16 24.91 -24.05 4.65
N CYS A 17 23.72 -23.91 5.23
CA CYS A 17 22.69 -23.05 4.63
C CYS A 17 21.93 -22.32 5.75
N GLY A 18 22.65 -21.43 6.44
CA GLY A 18 22.06 -20.42 7.30
C GLY A 18 22.01 -19.10 6.56
N THR A 19 21.08 -18.94 5.62
CA THR A 19 20.82 -17.65 4.99
C THR A 19 20.32 -16.68 6.07
N LYS A 20 21.20 -15.82 6.57
CA LYS A 20 20.77 -14.63 7.32
C LYS A 20 20.12 -13.69 6.31
N THR A 21 18.81 -13.82 6.14
CA THR A 21 18.01 -12.80 5.50
C THR A 21 18.13 -11.54 6.37
N ASN A 22 18.92 -10.57 5.92
CA ASN A 22 18.75 -9.20 6.38
C ASN A 22 17.30 -8.86 6.03
N LYS A 23 16.39 -8.90 7.01
CA LYS A 23 15.09 -8.26 6.89
C LYS A 23 15.41 -6.79 6.70
N ALA A 24 15.47 -6.35 5.44
CA ALA A 24 15.29 -4.96 5.12
C ALA A 24 14.05 -4.52 5.90
N ASP A 25 14.17 -3.44 6.68
CA ASP A 25 13.11 -2.92 7.54
C ASP A 25 11.81 -2.95 6.75
N SER A 26 10.99 -3.97 7.01
CA SER A 26 9.82 -4.25 6.20
C SER A 26 8.76 -3.37 6.79
N GLY A 27 8.81 -2.08 6.45
CA GLY A 27 7.86 -1.08 6.91
C GLY A 27 6.47 -1.69 6.90
N GLU A 28 5.82 -1.71 8.07
CA GLU A 28 4.53 -2.36 8.21
C GLU A 28 3.53 -1.65 7.30
N TRP A 29 2.90 -2.40 6.40
CA TRP A 29 1.85 -1.85 5.57
C TRP A 29 0.69 -1.41 6.46
N ILE A 30 0.30 -0.14 6.34
CA ILE A 30 -0.87 0.41 7.03
C ILE A 30 -2.01 0.61 6.04
N GLN A 31 -3.23 0.28 6.47
CA GLN A 31 -4.43 0.53 5.69
C GLN A 31 -4.91 1.97 5.92
N LEU A 32 -4.77 2.84 4.91
CA LEU A 32 -5.18 4.24 5.02
C LEU A 32 -6.69 4.44 4.80
N PHE A 33 -7.29 3.69 3.88
CA PHE A 33 -8.71 3.79 3.58
C PHE A 33 -9.52 2.85 4.48
N ASN A 34 -10.50 3.40 5.17
CA ASN A 34 -11.32 2.65 6.13
C ASN A 34 -12.48 1.86 5.49
N GLY A 35 -12.68 1.99 4.17
CA GLY A 35 -13.75 1.30 3.43
C GLY A 35 -15.16 1.86 3.65
N ARG A 36 -15.31 2.99 4.34
CA ARG A 36 -16.62 3.53 4.77
C ARG A 36 -16.82 4.98 4.38
N ASP A 37 -15.79 5.81 4.51
CA ASP A 37 -15.88 7.25 4.31
C ASP A 37 -14.51 7.88 4.03
N LEU A 38 -14.49 9.20 3.88
CA LEU A 38 -13.29 10.00 3.59
C LEU A 38 -12.63 10.55 4.87
N SER A 39 -12.89 9.98 6.04
CA SER A 39 -12.21 10.37 7.28
C SER A 39 -10.71 10.19 7.14
N GLY A 40 -9.93 11.18 7.55
CA GLY A 40 -8.48 11.17 7.39
C GLY A 40 -7.99 11.73 6.05
N TRP A 41 -8.90 12.05 5.13
CA TRP A 41 -8.58 12.62 3.83
C TRP A 41 -8.95 14.11 3.76
N ILE A 42 -8.17 14.88 3.00
CA ILE A 42 -8.41 16.31 2.73
C ILE A 42 -8.48 16.48 1.22
N ILE A 43 -9.54 17.14 0.74
CA ILE A 43 -9.79 17.31 -0.70
C ILE A 43 -9.38 18.69 -1.20
N LYS A 44 -8.79 18.74 -2.39
CA LYS A 44 -8.57 19.96 -3.15
C LYS A 44 -9.03 19.80 -4.59
N ILE A 45 -10.11 20.51 -4.94
CA ILE A 45 -10.52 20.70 -6.34
C ILE A 45 -9.97 22.04 -6.85
N LYS A 46 -9.40 22.09 -8.04
CA LYS A 46 -8.95 23.36 -8.65
C LYS A 46 -10.16 24.30 -8.82
N GLY A 47 -10.03 25.54 -8.33
CA GLY A 47 -11.10 26.55 -8.36
C GLY A 47 -12.02 26.54 -7.13
N SER A 48 -11.97 25.51 -6.28
CA SER A 48 -12.74 25.43 -5.04
C SER A 48 -11.86 25.69 -3.80
N PRO A 49 -12.42 26.04 -2.63
CA PRO A 49 -11.67 26.13 -1.38
C PRO A 49 -10.99 24.80 -0.99
N MET A 50 -10.03 24.88 -0.05
CA MET A 50 -9.40 23.69 0.54
C MET A 50 -10.40 22.95 1.41
N ASP A 51 -10.31 21.62 1.43
CA ASP A 51 -11.19 20.71 2.18
C ASP A 51 -12.69 20.80 1.81
N VAL A 52 -12.96 21.20 0.57
CA VAL A 52 -14.31 21.23 0.00
C VAL A 52 -14.41 20.22 -1.13
N ASN A 53 -15.28 19.23 -0.95
CA ASN A 53 -15.62 18.24 -1.98
C ASN A 53 -16.64 18.83 -2.98
N TYR A 54 -16.15 19.71 -3.85
CA TYR A 54 -16.99 20.37 -4.85
C TYR A 54 -17.71 19.33 -5.73
N LYS A 55 -19.02 19.53 -5.94
CA LYS A 55 -19.88 18.69 -6.79
C LYS A 55 -19.84 17.19 -6.46
N ASN A 56 -19.61 16.88 -5.17
CA ASN A 56 -19.48 15.51 -4.68
C ASN A 56 -18.48 14.68 -5.50
N THR A 57 -17.34 15.27 -5.89
CA THR A 57 -16.37 14.63 -6.79
C THR A 57 -15.81 13.33 -6.23
N PHE A 58 -15.44 13.32 -4.95
CA PHE A 58 -14.99 12.12 -4.25
C PHE A 58 -16.16 11.50 -3.49
N ARG A 59 -16.44 10.23 -3.73
CA ARG A 59 -17.55 9.50 -3.09
C ARG A 59 -17.04 8.19 -2.49
N VAL A 60 -17.74 7.69 -1.48
CA VAL A 60 -17.55 6.32 -1.02
C VAL A 60 -18.85 5.57 -1.23
N GLU A 61 -18.79 4.57 -2.09
CA GLU A 61 -19.95 3.75 -2.48
C GLU A 61 -19.47 2.30 -2.59
N ASP A 62 -20.23 1.37 -2.02
CA ASP A 62 -19.92 -0.06 -2.02
C ASP A 62 -18.52 -0.39 -1.46
N GLY A 63 -18.07 0.41 -0.50
CA GLY A 63 -16.75 0.25 0.12
C GLY A 63 -15.58 0.69 -0.76
N ILE A 64 -15.84 1.44 -1.84
CA ILE A 64 -14.84 1.91 -2.78
C ILE A 64 -14.83 3.44 -2.80
N MET A 65 -13.65 4.03 -2.74
CA MET A 65 -13.47 5.46 -3.02
C MET A 65 -13.52 5.69 -4.53
N LYS A 66 -14.53 6.44 -4.98
CA LYS A 66 -14.79 6.75 -6.39
C LYS A 66 -14.47 8.22 -6.68
N VAL A 67 -14.04 8.48 -7.91
CA VAL A 67 -13.87 9.83 -8.46
C VAL A 67 -14.89 10.02 -9.58
N CYS A 68 -15.84 10.95 -9.40
CA CYS A 68 -16.98 11.15 -10.27
C CYS A 68 -17.09 12.63 -10.67
N TYR A 69 -17.12 12.91 -11.97
CA TYR A 69 -17.32 14.27 -12.53
C TYR A 69 -18.68 14.41 -13.23
N ASP A 70 -19.66 13.59 -12.85
CA ASP A 70 -21.01 13.54 -13.44
C ASP A 70 -21.86 14.80 -13.16
N GLU A 71 -21.61 15.50 -12.06
CA GLU A 71 -22.26 16.78 -11.71
C GLU A 71 -21.67 18.00 -12.47
N TYR A 72 -20.73 17.78 -13.40
CA TYR A 72 -20.06 18.84 -14.16
C TYR A 72 -20.68 19.01 -15.56
N GLU A 73 -21.35 20.14 -15.81
CA GLU A 73 -21.88 20.47 -17.14
C GLU A 73 -20.78 20.64 -18.19
N LYS A 74 -19.65 21.22 -17.79
CA LYS A 74 -18.43 21.37 -18.58
C LYS A 74 -17.24 21.10 -17.68
N PHE A 75 -16.25 20.37 -18.20
CA PHE A 75 -15.01 20.13 -17.49
C PHE A 75 -14.03 21.27 -17.72
N ASN A 76 -13.84 22.16 -16.73
CA ASN A 76 -12.97 23.34 -16.82
C ASN A 76 -11.58 23.08 -16.22
N ALA A 77 -11.05 21.87 -16.46
CA ALA A 77 -9.81 21.39 -15.87
C ALA A 77 -9.82 21.43 -14.33
N GLU A 78 -10.97 21.14 -13.72
CA GLU A 78 -11.20 21.15 -12.26
C GLU A 78 -10.64 19.88 -11.60
N TYR A 79 -9.36 19.58 -11.83
CA TYR A 79 -8.73 18.37 -11.30
C TYR A 79 -8.80 18.32 -9.77
N GLY A 80 -9.29 17.19 -9.27
CA GLY A 80 -9.32 16.85 -7.86
C GLY A 80 -8.07 16.13 -7.38
N HIS A 81 -7.54 16.58 -6.25
CA HIS A 81 -6.50 15.92 -5.48
C HIS A 81 -7.06 15.58 -4.10
N ILE A 82 -6.59 14.49 -3.52
CA ILE A 82 -6.92 14.10 -2.15
C ILE A 82 -5.64 13.70 -1.41
N PHE A 83 -5.54 14.10 -0.15
CA PHE A 83 -4.36 13.91 0.67
C PHE A 83 -4.75 13.19 1.95
N TYR A 84 -4.02 12.15 2.33
CA TYR A 84 -4.16 11.62 3.69
C TYR A 84 -3.46 12.57 4.67
N ARG A 85 -4.06 12.80 5.85
CA ARG A 85 -3.57 13.80 6.83
C ARG A 85 -2.12 13.56 7.28
N GLN A 86 -1.65 12.33 7.21
CA GLN A 86 -0.28 11.96 7.57
C GLN A 86 0.50 11.60 6.29
N PRO A 87 1.67 12.20 6.06
CA PRO A 87 2.56 11.83 4.96
C PRO A 87 3.19 10.45 5.15
#